data_AF-A0A946I7E6-F1
#
_entry.id   AF-A0A946I7E6-F1
#
_cell.length_a   1.000
_cell.length_b   1.000
_cell.length_c   1.000
_cell.angle_alpha   90.00
_cell.angle_beta   90.00
_cell.angle_gamma   90.00
#
_symmetry.space_group_name_H-M   'P 1'
#
loop_
_entity.id
_entity.type
_entity.pdbx_description
1 polymer ?
#
loop_
_entity_poly.entity_id
_entity_poly.type
_entity_poly.pdbx_seq_one_letter_code
_entity_poly.pdbx_strand_id
1 'polypeptide(L)'
;MGKIANPKKDGLLTVTLILAHTQLLLGLYLLMNFISVAGIHMGEAANRFITVEHPITMLIGVILITIGKVKAKKTEDVAKANKTILSYFIVALVLIALRTPWDKLV
;
A
#
# COMPACT_ATOMS: atom_id res chain seq x y z
N MET A 1 -27.80 9.17 -13.82
CA MET A 1 -27.28 10.31 -13.05
C MET A 1 -25.75 10.22 -12.97
N GLY A 2 -25.04 11.10 -13.69
CA GLY A 2 -23.59 11.24 -13.52
C GLY A 2 -23.29 11.96 -12.20
N LYS A 3 -22.39 11.41 -11.37
CA LYS A 3 -21.92 12.10 -10.17
C LYS A 3 -21.28 13.43 -10.58
N ILE A 4 -21.72 14.53 -9.99
CA ILE A 4 -21.10 15.84 -10.17
C ILE A 4 -19.69 15.75 -9.59
N ALA A 5 -18.68 16.03 -10.41
CA ALA A 5 -17.28 15.97 -10.02
C ALA A 5 -17.01 16.98 -8.91
N ASN A 6 -16.30 16.56 -7.86
CA ASN A 6 -15.84 17.47 -6.81
C ASN A 6 -14.32 17.57 -6.91
N PRO A 7 -13.77 18.68 -7.43
CA PRO A 7 -12.36 18.76 -7.77
C PRO A 7 -11.43 18.55 -6.57
N LYS A 8 -11.84 18.94 -5.36
CA LYS A 8 -11.03 18.75 -4.13
C LYS A 8 -11.01 17.29 -3.70
N LYS A 9 -12.16 16.61 -3.73
CA LYS A 9 -12.28 15.19 -3.39
C LYS A 9 -11.54 14.33 -4.42
N ASP A 10 -11.77 14.58 -5.69
CA ASP A 10 -11.27 13.76 -6.78
C ASP A 10 -9.74 13.90 -6.93
N GLY A 11 -9.19 15.09 -6.63
CA GLY A 11 -7.75 15.31 -6.52
C GLY A 11 -7.10 14.47 -5.42
N LEU A 12 -7.64 14.49 -4.20
CA LEU A 12 -7.10 13.72 -3.08
C LEU A 12 -7.13 12.21 -3.35
N LEU A 13 -8.27 11.69 -3.84
CA LEU A 13 -8.42 10.27 -4.20
C LEU A 13 -7.45 9.80 -5.29
N THR A 14 -7.06 10.72 -6.18
CA THR A 14 -6.11 10.43 -7.26
C THR A 14 -4.68 10.43 -6.74
N VAL A 15 -4.29 11.44 -5.95
CA VAL A 15 -2.95 11.52 -5.34
C VAL A 15 -2.69 10.33 -4.42
N THR A 16 -3.64 9.95 -3.55
CA THR A 16 -3.47 8.78 -2.68
C THR A 16 -3.29 7.49 -3.49
N LEU A 17 -3.98 7.35 -4.62
CA LEU A 17 -3.80 6.18 -5.48
C LEU A 17 -2.43 6.18 -6.16
N ILE A 18 -1.97 7.32 -6.66
CA ILE A 18 -0.62 7.45 -7.26
C ILE A 18 0.43 7.04 -6.22
N LEU A 19 0.38 7.60 -5.02
CA LEU A 19 1.32 7.28 -3.94
C LEU A 19 1.31 5.78 -3.59
N ALA A 20 0.14 5.15 -3.53
CA ALA A 20 0.03 3.72 -3.26
C ALA A 20 0.66 2.85 -4.36
N HIS A 21 0.49 3.24 -5.63
CA HIS A 21 1.11 2.52 -6.75
C HIS A 21 2.62 2.76 -6.80
N THR A 22 3.08 3.98 -6.53
CA THR A 22 4.51 4.28 -6.41
C THR A 22 5.14 3.46 -5.29
N GLN A 23 4.50 3.35 -4.12
CA GLN A 23 4.96 2.50 -3.03
C GLN A 23 5.06 1.01 -3.45
N LEU A 24 4.07 0.50 -4.19
CA LEU A 24 4.10 -0.87 -4.71
C LEU A 24 5.27 -1.10 -5.67
N LEU A 25 5.51 -0.17 -6.60
CA LEU A 25 6.62 -0.26 -7.55
C LEU A 25 7.98 -0.20 -6.86
N LEU A 26 8.14 0.68 -5.86
CA LEU A 26 9.35 0.75 -5.03
C LEU A 26 9.56 -0.57 -4.28
N GLY A 27 8.52 -1.13 -3.68
CA GLY A 27 8.60 -2.43 -3.01
C GLY A 27 9.00 -3.57 -3.96
N LEU A 28 8.47 -3.58 -5.18
CA LEU A 28 8.80 -4.61 -6.17
C LEU A 28 10.25 -4.48 -6.67
N TYR A 29 10.73 -3.25 -6.84
CA TYR A 29 12.13 -2.98 -7.19
C TYR A 29 13.10 -3.49 -6.11
N LEU A 30 12.81 -3.19 -4.84
CA LEU A 30 13.60 -3.68 -3.70
C LEU A 30 13.57 -5.21 -3.57
N LEU A 31 12.41 -5.82 -3.84
CA LEU A 31 12.27 -7.28 -3.84
C LEU A 31 13.15 -7.95 -4.91
N MET A 32 13.19 -7.40 -6.13
CA MET A 32 14.06 -7.92 -7.20
C MET A 32 15.54 -7.88 -6.80
N ASN A 33 15.99 -6.78 -6.19
CA ASN A 33 17.36 -6.66 -5.69
C ASN A 33 17.66 -7.66 -4.57
N PHE A 34 16.69 -7.95 -3.70
CA PHE A 34 16.89 -8.95 -2.65
C PHE A 34 16.94 -10.37 -3.21
N ILE A 35 16.07 -10.73 -4.15
CA ILE A 35 16.06 -12.06 -4.79
C ILE A 35 17.37 -12.30 -5.56
N SER A 36 17.91 -11.27 -6.24
CA SER A 36 19.17 -11.40 -6.99
C SER A 36 20.39 -11.55 -6.09
N VAL A 37 20.41 -10.89 -4.91
CA VAL A 37 21.55 -10.92 -3.98
C VAL A 37 21.50 -12.12 -3.03
N ALA A 38 20.31 -12.50 -2.54
CA ALA A 38 20.17 -13.56 -1.54
C ALA A 38 20.15 -14.98 -2.16
N GLY A 39 19.94 -15.13 -3.47
CA GLY A 39 19.54 -16.39 -4.07
C GLY A 39 18.21 -16.90 -3.49
N ILE A 40 17.57 -17.89 -4.10
CA ILE A 40 16.33 -18.49 -3.55
C ILE A 40 16.67 -19.39 -2.35
N HIS A 41 17.24 -18.82 -1.28
CA HIS A 41 17.56 -19.55 -0.06
C HIS A 41 16.31 -19.57 0.84
N MET A 42 15.36 -20.45 0.49
CA MET A 42 14.16 -20.72 1.29
C MET A 42 14.45 -21.49 2.59
N GLY A 43 15.71 -21.90 2.81
CA GLY A 43 16.14 -22.64 4.00
C GLY A 43 16.26 -21.79 5.26
N GLU A 44 16.44 -20.47 5.15
CA GLU A 44 16.58 -19.58 6.30
C GLU A 44 15.31 -18.77 6.55
N ALA A 45 14.87 -18.75 7.83
CA ALA A 45 13.67 -18.01 8.25
C ALA A 45 13.76 -16.50 7.93
N ALA A 46 14.94 -15.91 8.03
CA ALA A 46 15.15 -14.49 7.74
C ALA A 46 14.95 -14.14 6.26
N ASN A 47 15.28 -15.05 5.34
CA ASN A 47 15.09 -14.82 3.91
C ASN A 47 13.63 -15.00 3.50
N ARG A 48 12.91 -15.96 4.09
CA ARG A 48 11.46 -16.13 3.90
C ARG A 48 10.65 -14.90 4.33
N PHE A 49 11.03 -14.27 5.42
CA PHE A 49 10.36 -13.05 5.90
C PHE A 49 10.38 -11.94 4.83
N ILE A 50 11.53 -11.74 4.18
CA ILE A 50 11.74 -10.65 3.20
C ILE A 50 11.20 -11.02 1.82
N THR A 51 11.34 -12.28 1.40
CA THR A 51 10.94 -12.72 0.05
C THR A 51 9.47 -13.07 -0.08
N VAL A 52 8.82 -13.49 1.01
CA VAL A 52 7.42 -13.97 0.98
C VAL A 52 6.53 -13.11 1.85
N GLU A 53 6.84 -12.99 3.14
CA GLU A 53 5.91 -12.39 4.10
C GLU A 53 5.79 -10.87 3.89
N HIS A 54 6.90 -10.19 3.60
CA HIS A 54 6.91 -8.77 3.33
C HIS A 54 6.13 -8.38 2.05
N PRO A 55 6.36 -8.99 0.87
CA PRO A 55 5.57 -8.71 -0.33
C PRO A 55 4.08 -9.00 -0.17
N ILE A 56 3.72 -10.06 0.58
CA ILE A 56 2.32 -10.39 0.85
C ILE A 56 1.66 -9.26 1.66
N THR A 57 2.31 -8.74 2.69
CA THR A 57 1.76 -7.62 3.46
C THR A 57 1.64 -6.32 2.66
N MET A 58 2.58 -6.05 1.74
CA MET A 58 2.49 -4.93 0.81
C MET A 58 1.28 -5.05 -0.11
N LEU A 59 1.04 -6.25 -0.65
CA LEU A 59 -0.12 -6.53 -1.50
C LEU A 59 -1.44 -6.32 -0.75
N ILE A 60 -1.54 -6.81 0.50
CA ILE A 60 -2.70 -6.58 1.36
C ILE A 60 -2.92 -5.08 1.60
N GLY A 61 -1.84 -4.33 1.85
CA GLY A 61 -1.88 -2.87 2.00
C GLY A 61 -2.48 -2.15 0.78
N VAL A 62 -2.05 -2.52 -0.44
CA VAL A 62 -2.58 -1.93 -1.68
C VAL A 62 -4.05 -2.28 -1.91
N ILE A 63 -4.46 -3.52 -1.60
CA ILE A 63 -5.85 -3.95 -1.68
C ILE A 63 -6.72 -3.12 -0.73
N LEU A 64 -6.27 -2.90 0.51
CA LEU A 64 -6.99 -2.06 1.48
C LEU A 64 -7.14 -0.62 1.01
N ILE A 65 -6.10 -0.02 0.45
CA ILE A 65 -6.16 1.34 -0.11
C ILE A 65 -7.15 1.41 -1.29
N THR A 66 -7.15 0.38 -2.14
CA THR A 66 -8.06 0.29 -3.30
C THR A 66 -9.52 0.20 -2.84
N ILE A 67 -9.82 -0.64 -1.84
CA ILE A 67 -11.13 -0.73 -1.22
C ILE A 67 -11.53 0.61 -0.58
N GLY A 68 -10.61 1.24 0.15
CA GLY A 68 -10.79 2.56 0.75
C GLY A 68 -11.16 3.63 -0.27
N LYS A 69 -10.50 3.65 -1.43
CA LYS A 69 -10.83 4.54 -2.55
C LYS A 69 -12.21 4.26 -3.13
N VAL A 70 -12.57 3.00 -3.36
CA VAL A 70 -13.91 2.64 -3.88
C VAL A 70 -14.99 3.10 -2.92
N LYS A 71 -14.79 2.92 -1.61
CA LYS A 71 -15.73 3.36 -0.56
C LYS A 71 -15.82 4.89 -0.47
N ALA A 72 -14.68 5.59 -0.52
CA ALA A 72 -14.63 7.04 -0.51
C ALA A 72 -15.29 7.66 -1.76
N LYS A 73 -15.12 7.06 -2.94
CA LYS A 73 -15.79 7.49 -4.18
C LYS A 73 -17.32 7.29 -4.10
N LYS A 74 -17.79 6.26 -3.41
CA LYS A 74 -19.22 6.00 -3.18
C LYS A 74 -19.87 7.00 -2.21
N THR A 75 -19.08 7.58 -1.31
CA THR A 75 -19.55 8.55 -0.29
C THR A 75 -19.77 9.94 -0.91
N GLU A 76 -20.94 10.53 -0.65
CA GLU A 76 -21.33 11.85 -1.17
C GLU A 76 -20.68 12.98 -0.37
N ASP A 77 -20.72 12.87 0.96
CA ASP A 77 -20.02 13.76 1.89
C ASP A 77 -18.50 13.68 1.71
N VAL A 78 -17.90 14.82 1.35
CA VAL A 78 -16.47 14.97 1.08
C VAL A 78 -15.62 14.76 2.34
N ALA A 79 -16.05 15.30 3.48
CA ALA A 79 -15.31 15.17 4.73
C ALA A 79 -15.29 13.71 5.19
N LYS A 80 -16.44 13.02 5.07
CA LYS A 80 -16.56 11.59 5.38
C LYS A 80 -15.78 10.71 4.40
N ALA A 81 -15.77 11.06 3.11
CA ALA A 81 -14.98 10.37 2.09
C ALA A 81 -13.47 10.46 2.37
N ASN A 82 -12.99 11.66 2.69
CA ASN A 82 -11.58 11.92 3.00
C ASN A 82 -11.13 11.19 4.28
N LYS A 83 -11.95 11.22 5.34
CA LYS A 83 -11.68 10.48 6.58
C LYS A 83 -11.62 8.97 6.33
N THR A 84 -12.50 8.46 5.46
CA THR A 84 -12.53 7.05 5.10
C THR A 84 -11.23 6.64 4.42
N ILE A 85 -10.84 7.29 3.30
CA ILE A 85 -9.60 6.92 2.59
C ILE A 85 -8.37 7.07 3.48
N LEU A 86 -8.32 8.13 4.31
CA LEU A 86 -7.22 8.34 5.25
C LEU A 86 -7.11 7.20 6.27
N SER A 87 -8.22 6.71 6.83
CA SER A 87 -8.18 5.58 7.75
C SER A 87 -7.66 4.29 7.09
N TYR A 88 -8.08 4.00 5.86
CA TYR A 88 -7.56 2.83 5.12
C TYR A 88 -6.07 2.99 4.79
N PHE A 89 -5.65 4.20 4.45
CA PHE A 89 -4.25 4.52 4.17
C PHE A 89 -3.36 4.36 5.42
N ILE A 90 -3.81 4.85 6.58
CA ILE A 90 -3.10 4.68 7.86
C ILE A 90 -2.99 3.21 8.22
N VAL A 91 -4.08 2.45 8.13
CA VAL A 91 -4.06 1.00 8.43
C VAL A 91 -3.11 0.27 7.50
N ALA A 92 -3.14 0.57 6.20
CA ALA A 92 -2.21 -0.02 5.23
C ALA A 92 -0.75 0.34 5.56
N LEU A 93 -0.47 1.60 5.90
CA LEU A 93 0.87 2.05 6.30
C LEU A 93 1.37 1.35 7.56
N VAL A 94 0.52 1.18 8.58
CA VAL A 94 0.90 0.50 9.82
C VAL A 94 1.20 -0.97 9.55
N LEU A 95 0.37 -1.67 8.76
CA LEU A 95 0.63 -3.06 8.39
C LEU A 95 1.94 -3.23 7.64
N ILE A 96 2.21 -2.33 6.69
CA ILE A 96 3.45 -2.29 5.93
C ILE A 96 4.63 -2.05 6.88
N ALA A 97 4.57 -1.01 7.71
CA ALA A 97 5.64 -0.65 8.64
C ALA A 97 5.95 -1.78 9.63
N LEU A 98 4.95 -2.48 10.13
CA LEU A 98 5.15 -3.62 11.05
C LEU A 98 5.85 -4.81 10.39
N ARG A 99 5.69 -4.98 9.08
CA ARG A 99 6.35 -6.08 8.34
C ARG A 99 7.59 -5.64 7.58
N THR A 100 7.98 -4.37 7.65
CA THR A 100 9.26 -3.92 7.11
C THR A 100 10.39 -4.41 8.00
N PRO A 101 11.42 -5.08 7.45
CA PRO A 101 12.57 -5.55 8.21
C PRO A 101 13.51 -4.39 8.57
N TRP A 102 13.17 -3.60 9.60
CA TRP A 102 13.95 -2.43 10.04
C TRP A 102 15.39 -2.77 10.39
N ASP A 103 15.61 -3.93 11.03
CA ASP A 103 16.93 -4.40 11.46
C ASP A 103 17.88 -4.75 10.30
N LYS A 104 17.35 -4.93 9.09
CA LYS A 104 18.15 -5.24 7.88
C LYS A 104 18.43 -3.99 7.03
N LEU A 105 17.95 -2.82 7.46
CA LEU A 105 18.09 -1.55 6.75
C LEU A 105 19.19 -0.64 7.33
N VAL A 106 19.85 -1.06 8.42
CA VAL A 106 21.04 -0.44 9.03
C VAL A 106 22.23 -1.38 8.88
#